data_AF-D9SPM3-F1
#
_entry.id   AF-D9SPM3-F1
#
_cell.length_a   1.000
_cell.length_b   1.000
_cell.length_c   1.000
_cell.angle_alpha   90.00
_cell.angle_beta   90.00
_cell.angle_gamma   90.00
#
_symmetry.space_group_name_H-M   'P 1'
#
loop_
_entity.id
_entity.type
_entity.pdbx_description
1 polymer ?
#
loop_
_entity_poly.entity_id
_entity_poly.type
_entity_poly.pdbx_seq_one_letter_code
_entity_poly.pdbx_strand_id
1 'polypeptide(L)'
;MDGSMIFISIFSIVIFSIFYAIGSYINALSNKGIFFGVRMPLGYEKHENLLALKKDYTKRFNISFLIFVLVYAITIFLFKDYVFSTFFIAIFALLLLIHNNFYTIHKKVRQIKKEEVWKFESRKVVVVDLKGRKNTSENKTLSKGLYFILAAIVLVSFIIAFREDIIFLAIAQIVTTLVMLLAIYAINNTKQQLNGGEANELIEKNKRYKYYISLLMYIASLAVTLSFFFVILASADFISSPVIFISIIATTFIPMIIIVIGALLIGQGGKNLSVNSVNDEDKLIIDRDDDENYVLGCFYYNKNDPAVFVPKRIGIGTDLNYAKPGSKIFIGIVLAILIGSLISTFSLSHLVSTGVKEKSITIEANELSIEGMYGIKIPYESIYSIEMMETFPQDMTRKNGLAINHTLIGKFKSKAYDNCNLYIMDSRKPNLFIYTKEEKRIFINYENPDRTRELYDKIIEKIHNN
;
A
#
# COMPACT_ATOMS: atom_id res chain seq x y z
N MET A 1 -1.90 -11.60 -22.28
CA MET A 1 -1.89 -10.54 -21.24
C MET A 1 -0.57 -10.66 -20.53
N ASP A 2 0.19 -9.56 -20.37
CA ASP A 2 1.49 -9.61 -19.68
C ASP A 2 1.34 -10.15 -18.25
N GLY A 3 2.32 -10.92 -17.76
CA GLY A 3 2.29 -11.53 -16.43
C GLY A 3 2.12 -10.50 -15.30
N SER A 4 2.70 -9.31 -15.48
CA SER A 4 2.55 -8.15 -14.59
C SER A 4 1.08 -7.69 -14.48
N MET A 5 0.38 -7.60 -15.61
CA MET A 5 -1.03 -7.21 -15.69
C MET A 5 -1.94 -8.25 -15.02
N ILE A 6 -1.68 -9.55 -15.22
CA ILE A 6 -2.44 -10.62 -14.58
C ILE A 6 -2.27 -10.55 -13.07
N PHE A 7 -1.02 -10.43 -12.60
CA PHE A 7 -0.71 -10.31 -11.19
C PHE A 7 -1.41 -9.11 -10.54
N ILE A 8 -1.29 -7.92 -11.13
CA ILE A 8 -1.90 -6.71 -10.58
C ILE A 8 -3.43 -6.80 -10.64
N SER A 9 -4.01 -7.40 -11.67
CA SER A 9 -5.46 -7.62 -11.74
C SER A 9 -5.96 -8.50 -10.61
N ILE A 10 -5.31 -9.64 -10.35
CA ILE A 10 -5.65 -10.54 -9.23
C ILE A 10 -5.50 -9.82 -7.90
N PHE A 11 -4.38 -9.12 -7.70
CA PHE A 11 -4.12 -8.35 -6.49
C PHE A 11 -5.18 -7.26 -6.26
N SER A 12 -5.56 -6.56 -7.32
CA SER A 12 -6.59 -5.50 -7.29
C SER A 12 -7.95 -6.06 -6.87
N ILE A 13 -8.34 -7.23 -7.38
CA ILE A 13 -9.61 -7.87 -7.02
C ILE A 13 -9.67 -8.10 -5.50
N VAL A 14 -8.60 -8.63 -4.90
CA VAL A 14 -8.60 -8.91 -3.45
C VAL A 14 -8.65 -7.61 -2.64
N ILE A 15 -7.80 -6.63 -2.97
CA ILE A 15 -7.77 -5.35 -2.26
C ILE A 15 -9.10 -4.60 -2.39
N PHE A 16 -9.67 -4.54 -3.59
CA PHE A 16 -10.95 -3.85 -3.82
C PHE A 16 -12.11 -4.57 -3.13
N SER A 17 -12.10 -5.90 -3.06
CA SER A 17 -13.11 -6.67 -2.32
C SER A 17 -13.11 -6.34 -0.82
N ILE A 18 -11.93 -6.09 -0.26
CA ILE A 18 -11.79 -5.68 1.15
C ILE A 18 -12.30 -4.27 1.36
N PHE A 19 -11.94 -3.33 0.49
CA PHE A 19 -12.46 -1.97 0.55
C PHE A 19 -13.97 -1.92 0.32
N TYR A 20 -14.51 -2.77 -0.55
CA TYR A 20 -15.93 -2.97 -0.70
C TYR A 20 -16.57 -3.42 0.62
N ALA A 21 -16.04 -4.48 1.25
CA ALA A 21 -16.53 -4.95 2.54
C ALA A 21 -16.47 -3.84 3.62
N ILE A 22 -15.34 -3.13 3.74
CA ILE A 22 -15.20 -2.02 4.69
C ILE A 22 -16.26 -0.94 4.44
N GLY A 23 -16.47 -0.55 3.17
CA GLY A 23 -17.51 0.42 2.80
C GLY A 23 -18.91 -0.08 3.13
N SER A 24 -19.29 -1.28 2.67
CA SER A 24 -20.60 -1.87 2.94
C SER A 24 -20.93 -1.99 4.43
N TYR A 25 -19.92 -2.24 5.27
CA TYR A 25 -20.06 -2.39 6.71
C TYR A 25 -19.64 -1.16 7.52
N ILE A 26 -19.37 -0.01 6.90
CA ILE A 26 -18.78 1.17 7.57
C ILE A 26 -19.56 1.60 8.83
N ASN A 27 -20.89 1.59 8.75
CA ASN A 27 -21.75 1.92 9.88
C ASN A 27 -21.74 0.79 10.94
N ALA A 28 -21.82 -0.46 10.50
CA ALA A 28 -21.82 -1.63 11.39
C ALA A 28 -20.48 -1.80 12.13
N LEU A 29 -19.38 -1.32 11.58
CA LEU A 29 -18.06 -1.33 12.21
C LEU A 29 -17.90 -0.26 13.31
N SER A 30 -18.79 0.74 13.36
CA SER A 30 -18.74 1.84 14.33
C SER A 30 -19.23 1.42 15.73
N ASN A 31 -18.99 2.25 16.74
CA ASN A 31 -19.49 2.01 18.10
C ASN A 31 -21.03 2.06 18.16
N LYS A 32 -21.61 1.39 19.18
CA LYS A 32 -23.03 1.51 19.48
C LYS A 32 -23.39 2.99 19.76
N GLY A 33 -24.56 3.43 19.30
CA GLY A 33 -24.99 4.82 19.41
C GLY A 33 -24.36 5.78 18.39
N ILE A 34 -23.64 5.28 17.38
CA ILE A 34 -23.14 6.09 16.26
C ILE A 34 -23.79 5.61 14.96
N PHE A 35 -24.45 6.51 14.25
CA PHE A 35 -25.06 6.26 12.95
C PHE A 35 -24.50 7.24 11.92
N PHE A 36 -23.74 6.72 10.95
CA PHE A 36 -23.01 7.50 9.96
C PHE A 36 -22.31 8.74 10.57
N GLY A 37 -21.59 8.53 11.67
CA GLY A 37 -20.79 9.57 12.33
C GLY A 37 -21.57 10.49 13.25
N VAL A 38 -22.90 10.40 13.31
CA VAL A 38 -23.76 11.19 14.21
C VAL A 38 -24.08 10.36 15.45
N ARG A 39 -24.00 10.98 16.63
CA ARG A 39 -24.29 10.27 17.89
C ARG A 39 -25.78 10.33 18.16
N MET A 40 -26.36 9.18 18.50
CA MET A 40 -27.78 9.03 18.78
C MET A 40 -28.03 8.15 20.01
N PRO A 41 -29.17 8.36 20.70
CA PRO A 41 -29.61 7.45 21.75
C PRO A 41 -29.79 6.03 21.21
N LEU A 42 -29.55 5.02 22.05
CA LEU A 42 -29.73 3.63 21.66
C LEU A 42 -31.18 3.35 21.28
N GLY A 43 -31.39 2.60 20.20
CA GLY A 43 -32.73 2.25 19.72
C GLY A 43 -33.27 3.20 18.65
N TYR A 44 -32.77 4.44 18.58
CA TYR A 44 -33.15 5.37 17.51
C TYR A 44 -32.71 4.88 16.14
N GLU A 45 -31.67 4.05 16.04
CA GLU A 45 -31.21 3.48 14.76
C GLU A 45 -32.26 2.67 13.99
N LYS A 46 -33.38 2.30 14.64
CA LYS A 46 -34.49 1.54 14.06
C LYS A 46 -35.61 2.41 13.50
N HIS A 47 -35.56 3.74 13.66
CA HIS A 47 -36.55 4.63 13.06
C HIS A 47 -36.56 4.51 11.53
N GLU A 48 -37.76 4.54 10.94
CA GLU A 48 -37.96 4.31 9.50
C GLU A 48 -37.13 5.26 8.63
N ASN A 49 -37.03 6.54 9.02
CA ASN A 49 -36.22 7.56 8.34
C ASN A 49 -34.73 7.16 8.25
N LEU A 50 -34.18 6.60 9.33
CA LEU A 50 -32.77 6.18 9.39
C LEU A 50 -32.54 4.85 8.66
N LEU A 51 -33.49 3.91 8.72
CA LEU A 51 -33.46 2.69 7.91
C LEU A 51 -33.49 3.00 6.41
N ALA A 52 -34.28 4.00 5.98
CA ALA A 52 -34.31 4.47 4.61
C ALA A 52 -32.95 5.05 4.18
N LEU A 53 -32.30 5.85 5.03
CA LEU A 53 -30.94 6.37 4.76
C LEU A 53 -29.88 5.27 4.67
N LYS A 54 -30.00 4.20 5.46
CA LYS A 54 -29.12 3.03 5.35
C LYS A 54 -29.31 2.31 4.01
N LYS A 55 -30.54 2.16 3.54
CA LYS A 55 -30.84 1.58 2.20
C LYS A 55 -30.29 2.48 1.08
N ASP A 56 -30.46 3.80 1.20
CA ASP A 56 -29.90 4.78 0.26
C ASP A 56 -28.36 4.68 0.20
N TYR A 57 -27.70 4.59 1.35
CA TYR A 57 -26.25 4.35 1.41
C TYR A 57 -25.83 3.11 0.61
N THR A 58 -26.44 1.96 0.91
CA THR A 58 -26.07 0.69 0.28
C THR A 58 -26.25 0.77 -1.23
N LYS A 59 -27.37 1.32 -1.71
CA LYS A 59 -27.64 1.48 -3.15
C LYS A 59 -26.57 2.36 -3.81
N ARG A 60 -26.32 3.56 -3.25
CA ARG A 60 -25.37 4.52 -3.80
C ARG A 60 -23.94 3.98 -3.79
N PHE A 61 -23.52 3.36 -2.69
CA PHE A 61 -22.21 2.76 -2.56
C PHE A 61 -22.00 1.66 -3.61
N ASN A 62 -22.93 0.71 -3.73
CA ASN A 62 -22.83 -0.39 -4.69
C ASN A 62 -22.76 0.11 -6.15
N ILE A 63 -23.60 1.08 -6.52
CA ILE A 63 -23.57 1.68 -7.86
C ILE A 63 -22.24 2.39 -8.10
N SER A 64 -21.79 3.25 -7.17
CA SER A 64 -20.53 3.98 -7.33
C SER A 64 -19.31 3.05 -7.39
N PHE A 65 -19.31 1.97 -6.59
CA PHE A 65 -18.24 0.98 -6.58
C PHE A 65 -18.21 0.18 -7.89
N LEU A 66 -19.36 -0.21 -8.43
CA LEU A 66 -19.44 -0.86 -9.74
C LEU A 66 -18.86 0.04 -10.84
N ILE A 67 -19.24 1.32 -10.86
CA ILE A 67 -18.69 2.31 -11.80
C ILE A 67 -17.17 2.41 -11.64
N PHE A 68 -16.68 2.48 -10.39
CA PHE A 68 -15.25 2.52 -10.10
C PHE A 68 -14.49 1.31 -10.66
N VAL A 69 -15.01 0.09 -10.47
CA VAL A 69 -14.39 -1.15 -11.00
C VAL A 69 -14.35 -1.13 -12.53
N LEU A 70 -15.44 -0.69 -13.18
CA LEU A 70 -15.49 -0.58 -14.65
C LEU A 70 -14.48 0.45 -15.17
N VAL A 71 -14.41 1.63 -14.55
CA VAL A 71 -13.44 2.68 -14.90
C VAL A 71 -12.00 2.19 -14.70
N TYR A 72 -11.74 1.48 -13.60
CA TYR A 72 -10.42 0.90 -13.34
C TYR A 72 -10.03 -0.14 -14.40
N ALA A 73 -10.95 -1.05 -14.74
CA ALA A 73 -10.73 -2.08 -15.76
C ALA A 73 -10.46 -1.47 -17.14
N ILE A 74 -11.11 -0.36 -17.48
CA ILE A 74 -10.83 0.39 -18.73
C ILE A 74 -9.46 1.06 -18.63
N THR A 75 -9.15 1.71 -17.51
CA THR A 75 -7.92 2.49 -17.34
C THR A 75 -6.68 1.59 -17.34
N ILE A 76 -6.73 0.42 -16.67
CA ILE A 76 -5.61 -0.53 -16.67
C ILE A 76 -5.36 -1.08 -18.08
N PHE A 77 -6.41 -1.22 -18.90
CA PHE A 77 -6.29 -1.63 -20.29
C PHE A 77 -5.74 -0.52 -21.20
N LEU A 78 -6.11 0.74 -20.97
CA LEU A 78 -5.62 1.87 -21.76
C LEU A 78 -4.16 2.25 -21.41
N PHE A 79 -3.76 2.07 -20.15
CA PHE A 79 -2.45 2.49 -19.62
C PHE A 79 -1.61 1.29 -19.15
N LYS A 80 -1.43 0.29 -20.04
CA LYS A 80 -0.71 -0.97 -19.75
C LYS A 80 0.75 -0.77 -19.31
N ASP A 81 1.38 0.31 -19.74
CA ASP A 81 2.76 0.66 -19.35
C ASP A 81 2.83 1.26 -17.93
N TYR A 82 1.69 1.71 -17.39
CA TYR A 82 1.60 2.43 -16.11
C TYR A 82 0.76 1.66 -15.08
N VAL A 83 0.65 0.34 -15.22
CA VAL A 83 -0.30 -0.48 -14.44
C VAL A 83 -0.12 -0.30 -12.92
N PHE A 84 1.12 -0.22 -12.42
CA PHE A 84 1.38 0.07 -11.01
C PHE A 84 0.88 1.46 -10.59
N SER A 85 1.17 2.49 -11.39
CA SER A 85 0.72 3.87 -11.12
C SER A 85 -0.80 3.96 -11.14
N THR A 86 -1.45 3.33 -12.12
CA THR A 86 -2.92 3.22 -12.22
C THR A 86 -3.52 2.54 -10.99
N PHE A 87 -2.91 1.46 -10.51
CA PHE A 87 -3.32 0.78 -9.28
C PHE A 87 -3.23 1.70 -8.05
N PHE A 88 -2.12 2.41 -7.86
CA PHE A 88 -1.96 3.34 -6.73
C PHE A 88 -3.00 4.47 -6.77
N ILE A 89 -3.21 5.10 -7.93
CA ILE A 89 -4.24 6.14 -8.11
C ILE A 89 -5.63 5.59 -7.79
N ALA A 90 -5.92 4.36 -8.22
CA ALA A 90 -7.20 3.71 -7.95
C ALA A 90 -7.46 3.50 -6.45
N ILE A 91 -6.43 3.19 -5.64
CA ILE A 91 -6.59 3.09 -4.17
C ILE A 91 -7.01 4.44 -3.57
N PHE A 92 -6.39 5.54 -3.96
CA PHE A 92 -6.79 6.88 -3.48
C PHE A 92 -8.20 7.25 -3.93
N ALA A 93 -8.54 6.99 -5.20
CA ALA A 93 -9.89 7.23 -5.71
C ALA A 93 -10.95 6.40 -4.96
N LEU A 94 -10.63 5.16 -4.59
CA LEU A 94 -11.52 4.28 -3.82
C LEU A 94 -11.74 4.79 -2.38
N LEU A 95 -10.68 5.26 -1.71
CA LEU A 95 -10.79 5.88 -0.39
C LEU A 95 -11.69 7.12 -0.41
N LEU A 96 -11.53 7.98 -1.42
CA LEU A 96 -12.36 9.16 -1.62
C LEU A 96 -13.82 8.78 -1.93
N LEU A 97 -14.04 7.72 -2.72
CA LEU A 97 -15.36 7.21 -3.03
C LEU A 97 -16.10 6.70 -1.78
N ILE A 98 -15.43 5.93 -0.93
CA ILE A 98 -15.99 5.45 0.35
C ILE A 98 -16.36 6.65 1.23
N HIS A 99 -15.44 7.61 1.39
CA HIS A 99 -15.68 8.79 2.22
C HIS A 99 -16.81 9.67 1.67
N ASN A 100 -16.89 9.89 0.36
CA ASN A 100 -17.94 10.71 -0.25
C ASN A 100 -19.34 10.11 -0.06
N ASN A 101 -19.48 8.79 -0.28
CA ASN A 101 -20.73 8.09 -0.03
C ASN A 101 -21.14 8.19 1.44
N PHE A 102 -20.18 7.97 2.35
CA PHE A 102 -20.36 8.13 3.79
C PHE A 102 -20.83 9.54 4.15
N TYR A 103 -20.09 10.56 3.70
CA TYR A 103 -20.31 11.96 4.06
C TYR A 103 -21.66 12.49 3.55
N THR A 104 -22.12 11.98 2.39
CA THR A 104 -23.45 12.32 1.89
C THR A 104 -24.55 11.92 2.88
N ILE A 105 -24.45 10.71 3.44
CA ILE A 105 -25.45 10.20 4.40
C ILE A 105 -25.27 10.88 5.75
N HIS A 106 -24.04 11.10 6.20
CA HIS A 106 -23.73 11.87 7.39
C HIS A 106 -24.47 13.23 7.42
N LYS A 107 -24.44 13.97 6.30
CA LYS A 107 -25.16 15.26 6.20
C LYS A 107 -26.67 15.11 6.41
N LYS A 108 -27.28 14.10 5.79
CA LYS A 108 -28.73 13.82 5.93
C LYS A 108 -29.08 13.44 7.38
N VAL A 109 -28.28 12.60 8.02
CA VAL A 109 -28.49 12.22 9.42
C VAL A 109 -28.33 13.42 10.36
N ARG A 110 -27.33 14.28 10.11
CA ARG A 110 -27.12 15.49 10.91
C ARG A 110 -28.26 16.49 10.76
N GLN A 111 -28.90 16.54 9.58
CA GLN A 111 -30.09 17.35 9.36
C GLN A 111 -31.28 16.82 10.17
N ILE A 112 -31.56 15.52 10.11
CA ILE A 112 -32.62 14.89 10.92
C ILE A 112 -32.40 15.15 12.42
N LYS A 113 -31.15 15.01 12.91
CA LYS A 113 -30.82 15.30 14.32
C LYS A 113 -31.11 16.75 14.74
N LYS A 114 -31.07 17.71 13.80
CA LYS A 114 -31.40 19.11 14.08
C LYS A 114 -32.91 19.36 14.06
N GLU A 115 -33.63 18.66 13.21
CA GLU A 115 -35.08 18.80 13.02
C GLU A 115 -35.87 18.05 14.11
N GLU A 116 -35.35 16.93 14.58
CA GLU A 116 -35.97 16.12 15.63
C GLU A 116 -35.35 16.40 17.00
N VAL A 117 -36.19 16.58 18.02
CA VAL A 117 -35.73 16.62 19.41
C VAL A 117 -35.54 15.18 19.91
N TRP A 118 -34.33 14.65 19.74
CA TRP A 118 -33.97 13.33 20.27
C TRP A 118 -33.89 13.40 21.79
N LYS A 119 -34.92 12.87 22.46
CA LYS A 119 -34.94 12.77 23.92
C LYS A 119 -34.16 11.52 24.31
N PHE A 120 -33.04 11.70 24.99
CA PHE A 120 -32.41 10.61 25.72
C PHE A 120 -33.36 10.23 26.87
N GLU A 121 -33.82 8.98 26.92
CA GLU A 121 -34.51 8.49 28.12
C GLU A 121 -33.52 8.63 29.28
N SER A 122 -33.84 9.52 30.21
CA SER A 122 -33.00 9.96 31.32
C SER A 122 -32.84 8.88 32.38
N ARG A 123 -32.24 7.73 32.05
CA ARG A 123 -31.78 6.77 33.06
C ARG A 123 -30.36 7.18 33.50
N LYS A 124 -30.35 8.08 34.50
CA LYS A 124 -29.24 8.48 35.38
C LYS A 124 -27.88 8.71 34.68
N VAL A 125 -27.60 9.98 34.41
CA VAL A 125 -26.24 10.46 34.13
C VAL A 125 -25.42 10.39 35.43
N VAL A 126 -24.45 9.48 35.51
CA VAL A 126 -23.45 9.50 36.58
C VAL A 126 -22.13 9.98 35.99
N VAL A 127 -21.67 11.12 36.50
CA VAL A 127 -20.30 11.60 36.28
C VAL A 127 -19.37 10.61 36.99
N VAL A 128 -18.68 9.76 36.24
CA VAL A 128 -17.66 8.88 36.79
C VAL A 128 -16.52 9.75 37.32
N ASP A 129 -16.27 9.68 38.64
CA ASP A 129 -15.15 10.38 39.26
C ASP A 129 -13.83 9.80 38.74
N LEU A 130 -13.06 10.62 38.02
CA LEU A 130 -11.80 10.25 37.35
C LEU A 130 -10.66 9.93 38.33
N LYS A 131 -10.90 9.96 39.64
CA LYS A 131 -9.91 9.63 40.69
C LYS A 131 -9.45 8.17 40.68
N GLY A 132 -10.14 7.27 39.98
CA GLY A 132 -9.70 5.88 39.73
C GLY A 132 -8.40 5.74 38.94
N ARG A 133 -7.82 6.84 38.42
CA ARG A 133 -6.52 6.85 37.74
C ARG A 133 -5.34 6.37 38.60
N LYS A 134 -5.49 6.29 39.93
CA LYS A 134 -4.42 5.87 40.87
C LYS A 134 -4.22 4.35 40.99
N ASN A 135 -5.21 3.53 40.63
CA ASN A 135 -5.06 2.07 40.58
C ASN A 135 -4.82 1.62 39.13
N THR A 136 -3.74 2.11 38.51
CA THR A 136 -3.22 1.56 37.26
C THR A 136 -2.61 0.18 37.51
N SER A 137 -3.45 -0.81 37.82
CA SER A 137 -3.11 -2.22 37.64
C SER A 137 -2.66 -2.40 36.18
N GLU A 138 -1.46 -2.92 35.98
CA GLU A 138 -0.75 -3.08 34.70
C GLU A 138 -1.69 -3.23 33.50
N ASN A 139 -1.57 -2.32 32.52
CA ASN A 139 -2.18 -2.56 31.22
C ASN A 139 -1.64 -3.90 30.71
N LYS A 140 -2.52 -4.84 30.37
CA LYS A 140 -2.13 -6.11 29.76
C LYS A 140 -1.58 -5.80 28.36
N THR A 141 -0.29 -5.56 28.27
CA THR A 141 0.43 -5.33 27.01
C THR A 141 0.97 -6.63 26.45
N LEU A 142 1.35 -6.62 25.18
CA LEU A 142 2.10 -7.72 24.58
C LEU A 142 3.43 -7.93 25.33
N SER A 143 3.91 -9.17 25.35
CA SER A 143 5.18 -9.50 25.98
C SER A 143 6.34 -8.82 25.25
N LYS A 144 7.34 -8.33 26.00
CA LYS A 144 8.51 -7.68 25.42
C LYS A 144 9.29 -8.60 24.46
N GLY A 145 9.25 -9.92 24.70
CA GLY A 145 9.86 -10.96 23.87
C GLY A 145 9.41 -10.94 22.42
N LEU A 146 8.15 -10.58 22.13
CA LEU A 146 7.64 -10.51 20.76
C LEU A 146 8.36 -9.42 19.95
N TYR A 147 8.68 -8.28 20.55
CA TYR A 147 9.40 -7.21 19.85
C TYR A 147 10.86 -7.57 19.57
N PHE A 148 11.48 -8.44 20.38
CA PHE A 148 12.81 -8.97 20.08
C PHE A 148 12.83 -9.83 18.83
N ILE A 149 11.75 -10.55 18.52
CA ILE A 149 11.64 -11.33 17.27
C ILE A 149 11.71 -10.39 16.05
N LEU A 150 10.96 -9.28 16.07
CA LEU A 150 11.01 -8.29 15.00
C LEU A 150 12.41 -7.68 14.86
N ALA A 151 13.04 -7.30 15.98
CA ALA A 151 14.38 -6.74 15.98
C ALA A 151 15.42 -7.73 15.45
N ALA A 152 15.32 -9.01 15.80
CA ALA A 152 16.22 -10.05 15.31
C ALA A 152 16.10 -10.23 13.79
N ILE A 153 14.88 -10.29 13.23
CA ILE A 153 14.67 -10.39 11.78
C ILE A 153 15.26 -9.17 11.07
N VAL A 154 14.98 -7.96 11.58
CA VAL A 154 15.52 -6.71 11.02
C VAL A 154 17.05 -6.68 11.07
N LEU A 155 17.66 -7.17 12.16
CA LEU A 155 19.12 -7.24 12.29
C LEU A 155 19.73 -8.19 11.26
N VAL A 156 19.15 -9.40 11.10
CA VAL A 156 19.62 -10.37 10.10
C VAL A 156 19.47 -9.80 8.69
N SER A 157 18.31 -9.21 8.37
CA SER A 157 18.07 -8.49 7.12
C SER A 157 19.14 -7.44 6.86
N PHE A 158 19.48 -6.63 7.86
CA PHE A 158 20.45 -5.55 7.72
C PHE A 158 21.86 -6.10 7.43
N ILE A 159 22.28 -7.17 8.11
CA ILE A 159 23.58 -7.79 7.87
C ILE A 159 23.68 -8.31 6.43
N ILE A 160 22.65 -9.01 5.95
CA ILE A 160 22.59 -9.50 4.57
C ILE A 160 22.60 -8.34 3.59
N ALA A 161 21.74 -7.34 3.81
CA ALA A 161 21.61 -6.21 2.90
C ALA A 161 22.86 -5.32 2.84
N PHE A 162 23.58 -5.20 3.96
CA PHE A 162 24.85 -4.49 4.02
C PHE A 162 25.95 -5.23 3.25
N ARG A 163 26.02 -6.55 3.40
CA ARG A 163 26.99 -7.38 2.70
C ARG A 163 26.81 -7.36 1.17
N GLU A 164 25.56 -7.32 0.71
CA GLU A 164 25.21 -7.38 -0.70
C GLU A 164 24.93 -5.99 -1.33
N ASP A 165 25.36 -4.90 -0.66
CA ASP A 165 25.22 -3.50 -1.13
C ASP A 165 23.77 -3.07 -1.47
N ILE A 166 22.77 -3.71 -0.86
CA ILE A 166 21.33 -3.42 -1.01
C ILE A 166 20.73 -2.77 0.26
N ILE A 167 21.54 -1.98 0.97
CA ILE A 167 21.21 -1.39 2.29
C ILE A 167 19.90 -0.59 2.30
N PHE A 168 19.51 0.00 1.17
CA PHE A 168 18.27 0.76 1.04
C PHE A 168 17.01 -0.07 1.33
N LEU A 169 17.03 -1.38 1.02
CA LEU A 169 15.93 -2.30 1.34
C LEU A 169 15.81 -2.54 2.86
N ALA A 170 16.95 -2.68 3.54
CA ALA A 170 16.98 -2.82 4.99
C ALA A 170 16.54 -1.52 5.69
N ILE A 171 16.95 -0.35 5.17
CA ILE A 171 16.47 0.95 5.67
C ILE A 171 14.94 1.05 5.51
N ALA A 172 14.39 0.68 4.36
CA ALA A 172 12.95 0.67 4.13
C ALA A 172 12.22 -0.27 5.11
N GLN A 173 12.77 -1.45 5.37
CA GLN A 173 12.24 -2.40 6.37
C GLN A 173 12.27 -1.82 7.78
N ILE A 174 13.38 -1.20 8.19
CA ILE A 174 13.53 -0.55 9.50
C ILE A 174 12.47 0.54 9.67
N VAL A 175 12.38 1.47 8.71
CA VAL A 175 11.42 2.58 8.74
C VAL A 175 9.99 2.05 8.84
N THR A 176 9.63 1.06 8.02
CA THR A 176 8.28 0.49 8.04
C THR A 176 7.97 -0.22 9.35
N THR A 177 8.93 -0.97 9.89
CA THR A 177 8.78 -1.65 11.19
C THR A 177 8.61 -0.63 12.33
N LEU A 178 9.40 0.45 12.33
CA LEU A 178 9.27 1.54 13.30
C LEU A 178 7.89 2.22 13.23
N VAL A 179 7.37 2.47 12.03
CA VAL A 179 6.01 3.02 11.85
C VAL A 179 4.95 2.08 12.44
N MET A 180 5.08 0.77 12.27
CA MET A 180 4.17 -0.22 12.86
C MET A 180 4.27 -0.27 14.38
N LEU A 181 5.48 -0.17 14.93
CA LEU A 181 5.70 -0.08 16.39
C LEU A 181 5.11 1.21 16.98
N LEU A 182 5.23 2.33 16.28
CA LEU A 182 4.58 3.59 16.66
C LEU A 182 3.05 3.47 16.63
N ALA A 183 2.49 2.73 15.67
CA ALA A 183 1.05 2.47 15.64
C ALA A 183 0.59 1.63 16.84
N ILE A 184 1.35 0.60 17.24
CA ILE A 184 1.08 -0.19 18.46
C ILE A 184 1.18 0.71 19.71
N TYR A 185 2.20 1.57 19.78
CA TYR A 185 2.33 2.57 20.84
C TYR A 185 1.12 3.50 20.89
N ALA A 186 0.66 4.01 19.75
CA ALA A 186 -0.50 4.88 19.66
C ALA A 186 -1.75 4.21 20.25
N ILE A 187 -2.04 2.95 19.86
CA ILE A 187 -3.18 2.17 20.38
C ILE A 187 -3.14 2.04 21.91
N ASN A 188 -1.97 1.73 22.45
CA ASN A 188 -1.79 1.58 23.89
C ASN A 188 -2.07 2.90 24.63
N ASN A 189 -1.72 4.03 24.01
CA ASN A 189 -1.88 5.38 24.56
C ASN A 189 -3.20 6.07 24.19
N THR A 190 -4.03 5.48 23.33
CA THR A 190 -5.33 6.07 22.95
C THR A 190 -6.23 6.22 24.17
N LYS A 191 -6.75 7.43 24.38
CA LYS A 191 -7.75 7.72 25.41
C LYS A 191 -9.09 7.18 24.93
N GLN A 192 -9.70 6.26 25.66
CA GLN A 192 -11.03 5.79 25.28
C GLN A 192 -12.14 6.70 25.78
N GLN A 193 -13.18 6.80 24.96
CA GLN A 193 -14.43 7.44 25.31
C GLN A 193 -15.38 6.34 25.75
N LEU A 194 -15.67 6.31 27.05
CA LEU A 194 -16.56 5.34 27.65
C LEU A 194 -18.01 5.75 27.33
N ASN A 195 -18.72 4.91 26.57
CA ASN A 195 -20.11 5.14 26.19
C ASN A 195 -21.03 4.21 27.02
N GLY A 196 -21.20 4.54 28.29
CA GLY A 196 -22.10 3.83 29.19
C GLY A 196 -21.70 2.38 29.54
N GLY A 197 -22.24 1.87 30.65
CA GLY A 197 -21.87 0.64 31.34
C GLY A 197 -21.31 0.94 32.74
N GLU A 198 -21.10 -0.11 33.53
CA GLU A 198 -20.38 0.00 34.80
C GLU A 198 -18.91 0.36 34.52
N ALA A 199 -18.33 1.28 35.31
CA ALA A 199 -16.98 1.77 35.06
C ALA A 199 -15.93 0.64 35.05
N ASN A 200 -16.09 -0.36 35.91
CA ASN A 200 -15.17 -1.50 35.99
C ASN A 200 -15.24 -2.40 34.76
N GLU A 201 -16.45 -2.76 34.32
CA GLU A 201 -16.68 -3.54 33.09
C GLU A 201 -16.04 -2.86 31.87
N LEU A 202 -16.25 -1.55 31.75
CA LEU A 202 -15.72 -0.74 30.66
C LEU A 202 -14.19 -0.66 30.66
N ILE A 203 -13.58 -0.54 31.84
CA ILE A 203 -12.12 -0.54 32.00
C ILE A 203 -11.56 -1.90 31.57
N GLU A 204 -12.15 -3.01 32.01
CA GLU A 204 -11.68 -4.35 31.65
C GLU A 204 -11.85 -4.64 30.16
N LYS A 205 -13.02 -4.30 29.60
CA LYS A 205 -13.30 -4.42 28.16
C LYS A 205 -12.30 -3.63 27.33
N ASN A 206 -11.95 -2.42 27.76
CA ASN A 206 -10.94 -1.58 27.12
C ASN A 206 -9.54 -2.21 27.20
N LYS A 207 -9.14 -2.76 28.35
CA LYS A 207 -7.86 -3.49 28.49
C LYS A 207 -7.77 -4.65 27.49
N ARG A 208 -8.82 -5.46 27.38
CA ARG A 208 -8.89 -6.58 26.43
C ARG A 208 -8.89 -6.09 24.98
N TYR A 209 -9.66 -5.05 24.66
CA TYR A 209 -9.67 -4.44 23.33
C TYR A 209 -8.26 -3.99 22.91
N LYS A 210 -7.57 -3.22 23.77
CA LYS A 210 -6.21 -2.76 23.48
C LYS A 210 -5.26 -3.92 23.27
N TYR A 211 -5.28 -4.93 24.13
CA TYR A 211 -4.46 -6.13 23.98
C TYR A 211 -4.68 -6.81 22.62
N TYR A 212 -5.93 -7.11 22.24
CA TYR A 212 -6.20 -7.83 21.00
C TYR A 212 -5.92 -6.98 19.75
N ILE A 213 -6.23 -5.68 19.77
CA ILE A 213 -5.88 -4.79 18.64
C ILE A 213 -4.36 -4.63 18.51
N SER A 214 -3.63 -4.52 19.62
CA SER A 214 -2.16 -4.54 19.59
C SER A 214 -1.62 -5.86 19.05
N LEU A 215 -2.24 -7.00 19.38
CA LEU A 215 -1.87 -8.31 18.82
C LEU A 215 -2.08 -8.37 17.31
N LEU A 216 -3.23 -7.91 16.80
CA LEU A 216 -3.49 -7.85 15.36
C LEU A 216 -2.49 -6.92 14.64
N MET A 217 -2.14 -5.80 15.26
CA MET A 217 -1.11 -4.89 14.72
C MET A 217 0.29 -5.47 14.78
N TYR A 218 0.62 -6.26 15.79
CA TYR A 218 1.87 -7.00 15.86
C TYR A 218 1.94 -8.05 14.75
N ILE A 219 0.85 -8.80 14.50
CA ILE A 219 0.75 -9.75 13.39
C ILE A 219 0.98 -9.03 12.05
N ALA A 220 0.35 -7.87 11.85
CA ALA A 220 0.59 -7.02 10.67
C ALA A 220 2.05 -6.57 10.56
N SER A 221 2.67 -6.17 11.69
CA SER A 221 4.07 -5.75 11.74
C SER A 221 5.02 -6.89 11.37
N LEU A 222 4.79 -8.08 11.93
CA LEU A 222 5.58 -9.28 11.64
C LEU A 222 5.45 -9.68 10.18
N ALA A 223 4.23 -9.66 9.64
CA ALA A 223 3.94 -9.94 8.24
C ALA A 223 4.74 -9.04 7.29
N VAL A 224 4.68 -7.72 7.50
CA VAL A 224 5.42 -6.75 6.69
C VAL A 224 6.93 -6.92 6.85
N THR A 225 7.40 -7.16 8.09
CA THR A 225 8.83 -7.41 8.36
C THR A 225 9.32 -8.65 7.60
N LEU A 226 8.55 -9.73 7.60
CA LEU A 226 8.86 -10.96 6.85
C LEU A 226 8.81 -10.74 5.34
N SER A 227 7.85 -9.99 4.82
CA SER A 227 7.81 -9.64 3.38
C SER A 227 9.11 -8.98 2.92
N PHE A 228 9.61 -8.00 3.68
CA PHE A 228 10.89 -7.36 3.38
C PHE A 228 12.08 -8.32 3.54
N PHE A 229 12.06 -9.18 4.56
CA PHE A 229 13.11 -10.20 4.73
C PHE A 229 13.19 -11.13 3.52
N PHE A 230 12.06 -11.61 3.00
CA PHE A 230 12.04 -12.44 1.78
C PHE A 230 12.51 -11.67 0.54
N VAL A 231 12.16 -10.39 0.40
CA VAL A 231 12.68 -9.53 -0.69
C VAL A 231 14.20 -9.41 -0.61
N ILE A 232 14.76 -9.21 0.59
CA ILE A 232 16.20 -9.12 0.79
C ILE A 232 16.88 -10.46 0.47
N LEU A 233 16.34 -11.59 0.94
CA LEU A 233 16.88 -12.91 0.62
C LEU A 233 16.90 -13.17 -0.89
N ALA A 234 15.83 -12.81 -1.61
CA ALA A 234 15.79 -12.99 -3.05
C ALA A 234 16.76 -12.04 -3.78
N SER A 235 16.90 -10.81 -3.29
CA SER A 235 17.82 -9.82 -3.86
C SER A 235 19.29 -10.18 -3.62
N ALA A 236 19.56 -10.98 -2.59
CA ALA A 236 20.84 -11.56 -2.26
C ALA A 236 21.02 -13.00 -2.80
N ASP A 237 20.18 -13.42 -3.76
CA ASP A 237 20.21 -14.72 -4.43
C ASP A 237 20.13 -15.97 -3.52
N PHE A 238 19.68 -15.83 -2.26
CA PHE A 238 19.50 -16.95 -1.33
C PHE A 238 18.28 -17.80 -1.64
N ILE A 239 17.26 -17.23 -2.30
CA ILE A 239 16.00 -17.92 -2.63
C ILE A 239 15.60 -17.64 -4.09
N SER A 240 14.91 -18.61 -4.71
CA SER A 240 14.46 -18.50 -6.10
C SER A 240 13.19 -17.66 -6.24
N SER A 241 12.95 -17.17 -7.48
CA SER A 241 11.77 -16.34 -7.83
C SER A 241 10.40 -16.97 -7.47
N PRO A 242 10.16 -18.29 -7.67
CA PRO A 242 8.90 -18.90 -7.23
C PRO A 242 8.71 -18.87 -5.70
N VAL A 243 9.79 -19.04 -4.94
CA VAL A 243 9.73 -19.07 -3.47
C VAL A 243 9.36 -17.69 -2.93
N ILE A 244 10.00 -16.61 -3.39
CA ILE A 244 9.64 -15.25 -2.99
C ILE A 244 8.18 -14.92 -3.32
N PHE A 245 7.67 -15.35 -4.48
CA PHE A 245 6.28 -15.09 -4.85
C PHE A 245 5.29 -15.73 -3.87
N ILE A 246 5.50 -17.00 -3.55
CA ILE A 246 4.68 -17.74 -2.56
C ILE A 246 4.80 -17.09 -1.18
N SER A 247 6.02 -16.75 -0.76
CA SER A 247 6.27 -16.10 0.53
C SER A 247 5.56 -14.76 0.65
N ILE A 248 5.62 -13.89 -0.37
CA ILE A 248 4.93 -12.58 -0.38
C ILE A 248 3.41 -12.76 -0.34
N ILE A 249 2.86 -13.70 -1.10
CA ILE A 249 1.43 -14.02 -1.06
C ILE A 249 1.04 -14.47 0.35
N ALA A 250 1.79 -15.40 0.94
CA ALA A 250 1.50 -15.93 2.27
C ALA A 250 1.58 -14.84 3.34
N THR A 251 2.64 -14.03 3.37
CA THR A 251 2.81 -12.95 4.35
C THR A 251 1.84 -11.79 4.13
N THR A 252 1.27 -11.64 2.93
CA THR A 252 0.26 -10.60 2.68
C THR A 252 -1.14 -11.09 3.04
N PHE A 253 -1.59 -12.20 2.45
CA PHE A 253 -3.01 -12.59 2.51
C PHE A 253 -3.39 -13.30 3.82
N ILE A 254 -2.53 -14.14 4.39
CA ILE A 254 -2.86 -14.86 5.64
C ILE A 254 -3.04 -13.88 6.81
N PRO A 255 -2.07 -12.98 7.10
CA PRO A 255 -2.22 -12.00 8.18
C PRO A 255 -3.40 -11.06 7.94
N MET A 256 -3.64 -10.67 6.69
CA MET A 256 -4.77 -9.81 6.34
C MET A 256 -6.12 -10.46 6.67
N ILE A 257 -6.33 -11.73 6.35
CA ILE A 257 -7.55 -12.47 6.72
C ILE A 257 -7.70 -12.52 8.25
N ILE A 258 -6.62 -12.83 8.97
CA ILE A 258 -6.62 -12.85 10.45
C ILE A 258 -7.00 -11.49 11.02
N ILE A 259 -6.46 -10.39 10.46
CA ILE A 259 -6.76 -9.02 10.91
C ILE A 259 -8.22 -8.66 10.63
N VAL A 260 -8.75 -8.97 9.45
CA VAL A 260 -10.15 -8.69 9.10
C VAL A 260 -11.10 -9.45 10.03
N ILE A 261 -10.90 -10.76 10.18
CA ILE A 261 -11.74 -11.60 11.05
C ILE A 261 -11.61 -11.14 12.51
N GLY A 262 -10.38 -10.96 13.00
CA GLY A 262 -10.12 -10.49 14.35
C GLY A 262 -10.78 -9.13 14.64
N ALA A 263 -10.66 -8.18 13.73
CA ALA A 263 -11.29 -6.86 13.87
C ALA A 263 -12.82 -6.96 13.93
N LEU A 264 -13.45 -7.81 13.10
CA LEU A 264 -14.89 -8.05 13.14
C LEU A 264 -15.33 -8.73 14.45
N LEU A 265 -14.59 -9.72 14.92
CA LEU A 265 -14.89 -10.44 16.17
C LEU A 265 -14.74 -9.55 17.41
N ILE A 266 -13.75 -8.66 17.44
CA ILE A 266 -13.52 -7.74 18.57
C ILE A 266 -14.48 -6.55 18.51
N GLY A 267 -14.68 -5.98 17.32
CA GLY A 267 -15.45 -4.75 17.08
C GLY A 267 -14.79 -3.49 17.66
N GLN A 268 -15.23 -2.31 17.19
CA GLN A 268 -14.72 -1.04 17.72
C GLN A 268 -15.00 -0.91 19.22
N GLY A 269 -14.01 -0.43 19.98
CA GLY A 269 -14.08 -0.32 21.44
C GLY A 269 -14.27 -1.66 22.17
N GLY A 270 -14.07 -2.80 21.50
CA GLY A 270 -14.28 -4.12 22.05
C GLY A 270 -15.75 -4.48 22.18
N LYS A 271 -16.66 -3.80 21.47
CA LYS A 271 -18.11 -3.93 21.65
C LYS A 271 -18.65 -5.37 21.64
N ASN A 272 -18.00 -6.29 20.93
CA ASN A 272 -18.38 -7.70 20.80
C ASN A 272 -17.71 -8.61 21.84
N LEU A 273 -16.79 -8.08 22.66
CA LEU A 273 -16.20 -8.81 23.78
C LEU A 273 -17.20 -8.90 24.94
N SER A 274 -17.43 -10.12 25.41
CA SER A 274 -18.13 -10.39 26.67
C SER A 274 -17.19 -10.18 27.85
N VAL A 275 -17.68 -9.50 28.88
CA VAL A 275 -17.05 -9.40 30.21
C VAL A 275 -18.09 -9.90 31.20
N ASN A 276 -17.68 -10.60 32.26
CA ASN A 276 -18.60 -11.07 33.28
C ASN A 276 -19.30 -9.86 33.91
N SER A 277 -20.60 -9.68 33.64
CA SER A 277 -21.36 -8.54 34.13
C SER A 277 -21.99 -8.84 35.49
N VAL A 278 -21.98 -7.84 36.37
CA VAL A 278 -23.02 -7.68 37.39
C VAL A 278 -24.29 -7.19 36.64
N ASN A 279 -25.47 -7.69 37.04
CA ASN A 279 -26.80 -7.49 36.44
C ASN A 279 -26.98 -6.35 35.41
N ASP A 280 -27.56 -6.69 34.26
CA ASP A 280 -27.83 -5.79 33.11
C ASP A 280 -28.74 -4.59 33.42
N GLU A 281 -29.42 -4.57 34.57
CA GLU A 281 -30.40 -3.55 34.95
C GLU A 281 -29.78 -2.21 35.41
N ASP A 282 -28.48 -2.19 35.75
CA ASP A 282 -27.77 -0.99 36.27
C ASP A 282 -26.85 -0.30 35.25
N LYS A 283 -26.99 -0.59 33.95
CA LYS A 283 -26.14 -0.02 32.90
C LYS A 283 -26.36 1.50 32.74
N LEU A 284 -25.48 2.28 33.34
CA LEU A 284 -25.39 3.75 33.24
C LEU A 284 -25.04 4.18 31.82
N ILE A 285 -25.79 5.09 31.18
CA ILE A 285 -25.43 5.59 29.83
C ILE A 285 -24.76 6.95 29.97
N ILE A 286 -23.49 7.07 29.54
CA ILE A 286 -22.83 8.37 29.44
C ILE A 286 -23.32 9.05 28.15
N ASP A 287 -24.25 9.99 28.33
CA ASP A 287 -24.68 10.89 27.27
C ASP A 287 -23.64 12.01 27.10
N ARG A 288 -23.05 12.08 25.91
CA ARG A 288 -22.10 13.12 25.54
C ARG A 288 -22.29 13.45 24.08
N ASP A 289 -23.03 14.51 23.78
CA ASP A 289 -23.04 15.05 22.42
C ASP A 289 -21.70 15.72 22.12
N ASP A 290 -20.92 15.08 21.26
CA ASP A 290 -19.58 15.52 20.86
C ASP A 290 -19.45 15.68 19.34
N ASP A 291 -20.57 15.69 18.62
CA ASP A 291 -20.63 15.69 17.15
C ASP A 291 -19.91 16.89 16.52
N GLU A 292 -19.93 18.04 17.19
CA GLU A 292 -19.26 19.27 16.73
C GLU A 292 -17.74 19.13 16.62
N ASN A 293 -17.14 18.21 17.40
CA ASN A 293 -15.71 17.95 17.35
C ASN A 293 -15.31 17.04 16.18
N TYR A 294 -16.23 16.55 15.36
CA TYR A 294 -15.92 15.65 14.23
C TYR A 294 -16.18 16.33 12.89
N VAL A 295 -15.12 16.90 12.33
CA VAL A 295 -15.11 17.54 11.01
C VAL A 295 -15.36 16.48 9.92
N LEU A 296 -16.22 16.80 8.96
CA LEU A 296 -16.72 15.87 7.93
C LEU A 296 -17.31 14.56 8.50
N GLY A 297 -17.74 14.56 9.77
CA GLY A 297 -18.36 13.42 10.44
C GLY A 297 -17.40 12.34 10.94
N CYS A 298 -16.09 12.47 10.70
CA CYS A 298 -15.11 11.46 11.12
C CYS A 298 -13.79 12.02 11.68
N PHE A 299 -13.31 13.19 11.24
CA PHE A 299 -12.00 13.72 11.65
C PHE A 299 -12.10 14.51 12.96
N TYR A 300 -11.47 14.02 14.02
CA TYR A 300 -11.57 14.64 15.33
C TYR A 300 -10.73 15.94 15.43
N TYR A 301 -11.37 17.03 15.81
CA TYR A 301 -10.75 18.34 15.98
C TYR A 301 -11.25 18.98 17.27
N ASN A 302 -10.45 18.90 18.33
CA ASN A 302 -10.75 19.58 19.59
C ASN A 302 -9.48 20.22 20.18
N LYS A 303 -9.44 21.55 20.24
CA LYS A 303 -8.31 22.29 20.82
C LYS A 303 -8.16 22.05 22.33
N ASN A 304 -9.27 21.84 23.03
CA ASN A 304 -9.33 21.74 24.49
C ASN A 304 -9.01 20.33 25.02
N ASP A 305 -9.19 19.27 24.21
CA ASP A 305 -8.79 17.91 24.62
C ASP A 305 -7.27 17.75 24.45
N PRO A 306 -6.46 17.51 25.50
CA PRO A 306 -5.02 17.35 25.36
C PRO A 306 -4.59 16.07 24.61
N ALA A 307 -5.49 15.10 24.40
CA ALA A 307 -5.16 13.86 23.71
C ALA A 307 -4.73 14.08 22.25
N VAL A 308 -3.64 13.43 21.83
CA VAL A 308 -3.20 13.33 20.43
C VAL A 308 -3.90 12.17 19.72
N PHE A 309 -3.97 11.01 20.37
CA PHE A 309 -4.63 9.81 19.86
C PHE A 309 -6.01 9.64 20.49
N VAL A 310 -7.03 9.52 19.64
CA VAL A 310 -8.43 9.34 20.03
C VAL A 310 -9.03 8.14 19.32
N PRO A 311 -10.12 7.51 19.80
CA PRO A 311 -10.74 6.40 19.10
C PRO A 311 -11.36 6.92 17.79
N LYS A 312 -11.31 6.11 16.72
CA LYS A 312 -12.05 6.44 15.50
C LYS A 312 -13.54 6.58 15.81
N ARG A 313 -14.13 7.64 15.25
CA ARG A 313 -15.57 7.87 15.25
C ARG A 313 -16.33 6.77 14.52
N ILE A 314 -15.77 6.35 13.39
CA ILE A 314 -16.38 5.44 12.43
C ILE A 314 -15.35 4.40 12.04
N GLY A 315 -15.79 3.15 11.94
CA GLY A 315 -14.91 2.02 11.71
C GLY A 315 -14.12 1.61 12.95
N ILE A 316 -13.02 0.87 12.73
CA ILE A 316 -12.21 0.29 13.79
C ILE A 316 -10.85 0.99 13.88
N GLY A 317 -10.41 1.31 15.10
CA GLY A 317 -9.04 1.75 15.39
C GLY A 317 -8.95 3.11 16.08
N THR A 318 -7.78 3.73 15.91
CA THR A 318 -7.39 5.02 16.48
C THR A 318 -7.34 6.09 15.38
N ASP A 319 -7.67 7.32 15.75
CA ASP A 319 -7.60 8.54 14.96
C ASP A 319 -6.74 9.59 15.67
N LEU A 320 -6.45 10.68 14.98
CA LEU A 320 -5.70 11.81 15.51
C LEU A 320 -6.63 12.94 15.91
N ASN A 321 -6.25 13.67 16.96
CA ASN A 321 -6.79 14.99 17.20
C ASN A 321 -6.06 16.01 16.31
N TYR A 322 -6.68 16.35 15.18
CA TYR A 322 -6.11 17.24 14.15
C TYR A 322 -5.94 18.69 14.63
N ALA A 323 -6.46 19.05 15.80
CA ALA A 323 -6.18 20.35 16.42
C ALA A 323 -4.74 20.45 16.95
N LYS A 324 -4.05 19.33 17.20
CA LYS A 324 -2.74 19.31 17.86
C LYS A 324 -1.58 19.50 16.87
N PRO A 325 -0.53 20.26 17.26
CA PRO A 325 0.65 20.46 16.40
C PRO A 325 1.29 19.13 15.97
N GLY A 326 1.44 18.17 16.90
CA GLY A 326 2.00 16.85 16.58
C GLY A 326 1.22 16.11 15.50
N SER A 327 -0.11 16.14 15.55
CA SER A 327 -0.97 15.52 14.52
C SER A 327 -0.80 16.20 13.15
N LYS A 328 -0.64 17.52 13.13
CA LYS A 328 -0.43 18.30 11.89
C LYS A 328 0.93 18.01 11.24
N ILE A 329 1.98 17.88 12.05
CA ILE A 329 3.31 17.48 11.56
C ILE A 329 3.25 16.05 11.02
N PHE A 330 2.66 15.13 11.78
CA PHE A 330 2.51 13.74 11.37
C PHE A 330 1.75 13.59 10.05
N ILE A 331 0.60 14.25 9.90
CA ILE A 331 -0.17 14.19 8.64
C ILE A 331 0.60 14.84 7.48
N GLY A 332 1.36 15.91 7.73
CA GLY A 332 2.23 16.51 6.73
C GLY A 332 3.30 15.54 6.22
N ILE A 333 3.96 14.82 7.11
CA ILE A 333 4.95 13.78 6.76
C ILE A 333 4.29 12.64 5.98
N VAL A 334 3.14 12.14 6.46
CA VAL A 334 2.41 11.06 5.78
C VAL A 334 1.99 11.49 4.37
N LEU A 335 1.45 12.70 4.20
CA LEU A 335 1.08 13.22 2.88
C LEU A 335 2.29 13.39 1.97
N ALA A 336 3.42 13.90 2.48
CA ALA A 336 4.65 14.03 1.71
C ALA A 336 5.18 12.67 1.23
N ILE A 337 5.16 11.64 2.08
CA ILE A 337 5.55 10.27 1.72
C ILE A 337 4.59 9.70 0.66
N LEU A 338 3.28 9.86 0.85
CA LEU A 338 2.28 9.36 -0.10
C LEU A 338 2.44 10.01 -1.49
N ILE A 339 2.55 11.33 -1.54
CA ILE A 339 2.76 12.07 -2.79
C ILE A 339 4.10 11.70 -3.43
N GLY A 340 5.17 11.65 -2.63
CA GLY A 340 6.49 11.24 -3.10
C GLY A 340 6.51 9.82 -3.67
N SER A 341 5.83 8.87 -3.02
CA SER A 341 5.70 7.51 -3.53
C SER A 341 4.92 7.45 -4.84
N LEU A 342 3.85 8.24 -4.98
CA LEU A 342 3.05 8.29 -6.20
C LEU A 342 3.88 8.85 -7.37
N ILE A 343 4.59 9.96 -7.13
CA ILE A 343 5.50 10.55 -8.12
C ILE A 343 6.59 9.54 -8.49
N SER A 344 7.23 8.91 -7.50
CA SER A 344 8.28 7.92 -7.75
C SER A 344 7.78 6.75 -8.58
N THR A 345 6.59 6.22 -8.31
CA THR A 345 6.02 5.12 -9.11
C THR A 345 5.73 5.55 -10.54
N PHE A 346 5.20 6.76 -10.73
CA PHE A 346 4.95 7.30 -12.05
C PHE A 346 6.25 7.55 -12.83
N SER A 347 7.24 8.20 -12.21
CA SER A 347 8.56 8.43 -12.79
C SER A 347 9.26 7.13 -13.17
N LEU A 348 9.18 6.10 -12.31
CA LEU A 348 9.76 4.79 -12.60
C LEU A 348 9.01 4.10 -13.75
N SER A 349 7.67 4.08 -13.74
CA SER A 349 6.88 3.52 -14.86
C SER A 349 7.19 4.23 -16.17
N HIS A 350 7.32 5.56 -16.14
CA HIS A 350 7.69 6.35 -17.32
C HIS A 350 9.11 6.04 -17.80
N LEU A 351 10.08 5.95 -16.88
CA LEU A 351 11.46 5.60 -17.20
C LEU A 351 11.55 4.20 -17.82
N VAL A 352 10.84 3.22 -17.27
CA VAL A 352 10.80 1.86 -17.81
C VAL A 352 10.11 1.84 -19.17
N SER A 353 8.94 2.47 -19.32
CA SER A 353 8.22 2.54 -20.61
C SER A 353 9.06 3.20 -21.69
N THR A 354 9.71 4.33 -21.39
CA THR A 354 10.60 4.99 -22.35
C THR A 354 11.89 4.21 -22.56
N GLY A 355 12.43 3.53 -21.55
CA GLY A 355 13.65 2.73 -21.63
C GLY A 355 13.50 1.46 -22.47
N VAL A 356 12.38 0.74 -22.33
CA VAL A 356 12.07 -0.52 -23.04
C VAL A 356 11.67 -0.28 -24.50
N LYS A 357 11.06 0.86 -24.84
CA LYS A 357 10.66 1.16 -26.21
C LYS A 357 11.84 1.00 -27.17
N GLU A 358 11.59 0.24 -28.23
CA GLU A 358 12.51 0.01 -29.36
C GLU A 358 13.13 1.35 -29.77
N LYS A 359 14.45 1.43 -29.69
CA LYS A 359 15.18 2.67 -29.93
C LYS A 359 15.37 2.88 -31.43
N SER A 360 15.25 4.13 -31.87
CA SER A 360 15.62 4.56 -33.21
C SER A 360 17.10 4.29 -33.42
N ILE A 361 17.39 3.38 -34.33
CA ILE A 361 18.72 3.22 -34.91
C ILE A 361 18.68 3.93 -36.24
N THR A 362 19.40 5.04 -36.32
CA THR A 362 19.49 5.88 -37.50
C THR A 362 20.80 5.59 -38.21
N ILE A 363 20.69 5.23 -39.49
CA ILE A 363 21.81 5.04 -40.39
C ILE A 363 22.12 6.43 -40.98
N GLU A 364 23.14 7.10 -40.46
CA GLU A 364 23.59 8.39 -40.97
C GLU A 364 24.59 8.21 -42.13
N ALA A 365 25.15 9.30 -42.65
CA ALA A 365 26.09 9.22 -43.77
C ALA A 365 27.38 8.46 -43.40
N ASN A 366 27.96 8.77 -42.24
CA ASN A 366 29.29 8.30 -41.82
C ASN A 366 29.26 7.44 -40.54
N GLU A 367 28.12 7.35 -39.86
CA GLU A 367 28.01 6.64 -38.58
C GLU A 367 26.64 5.97 -38.39
N LEU A 368 26.62 4.91 -37.59
CA LEU A 368 25.42 4.33 -37.02
C LEU A 368 25.11 5.02 -35.70
N SER A 369 23.96 5.68 -35.61
CA SER A 369 23.53 6.41 -34.42
C SER A 369 22.40 5.65 -33.73
N ILE A 370 22.59 5.32 -32.45
CA ILE A 370 21.59 4.69 -31.61
C ILE A 370 21.14 5.71 -30.59
N GLU A 371 19.86 6.08 -30.59
CA GLU A 371 19.31 7.09 -29.68
C GLU A 371 18.91 6.49 -28.32
N GLY A 372 18.87 7.34 -27.29
CA GLY A 372 18.32 7.00 -25.96
C GLY A 372 19.31 7.15 -24.80
N MET A 373 18.88 6.70 -23.61
CA MET A 373 19.63 6.86 -22.35
C MET A 373 21.03 6.22 -22.37
N TYR A 374 21.20 5.18 -23.20
CA TYR A 374 22.48 4.52 -23.46
C TYR A 374 22.92 4.69 -24.91
N GLY A 375 22.48 5.75 -25.58
CA GLY A 375 22.75 5.97 -26.99
C GLY A 375 24.25 6.05 -27.28
N ILE A 376 24.64 5.56 -28.45
CA ILE A 376 26.02 5.60 -28.94
C ILE A 376 26.03 5.95 -30.42
N LYS A 377 27.12 6.58 -30.85
CA LYS A 377 27.44 6.83 -32.25
C LYS A 377 28.63 5.96 -32.62
N ILE A 378 28.52 5.23 -33.72
CA ILE A 378 29.50 4.24 -34.16
C ILE A 378 29.93 4.62 -35.58
N PRO A 379 31.10 5.25 -35.76
CA PRO A 379 31.62 5.54 -37.10
C PRO A 379 31.81 4.24 -37.89
N TYR A 380 31.42 4.21 -39.17
CA TYR A 380 31.55 3.00 -39.98
C TYR A 380 33.02 2.55 -40.10
N GLU A 381 33.96 3.49 -40.18
CA GLU A 381 35.40 3.24 -40.20
C GLU A 381 35.93 2.51 -38.95
N SER A 382 35.21 2.60 -37.83
CA SER A 382 35.57 1.94 -36.58
C SER A 382 35.16 0.46 -36.56
N ILE A 383 34.25 0.05 -37.44
CA ILE A 383 33.75 -1.32 -37.54
C ILE A 383 34.74 -2.15 -38.37
N TYR A 384 35.21 -3.26 -37.82
CA TYR A 384 36.08 -4.19 -38.56
C TYR A 384 35.41 -5.53 -38.88
N SER A 385 34.34 -5.89 -38.16
CA SER A 385 33.55 -7.10 -38.42
C SER A 385 32.12 -6.89 -37.94
N ILE A 386 31.19 -7.54 -38.61
CA ILE A 386 29.77 -7.59 -38.25
C ILE A 386 29.24 -9.00 -38.54
N GLU A 387 28.55 -9.58 -37.57
CA GLU A 387 28.08 -10.96 -37.61
C GLU A 387 26.61 -11.03 -37.24
N MET A 388 25.87 -11.90 -37.92
CA MET A 388 24.50 -12.23 -37.58
C MET A 388 24.51 -13.46 -36.66
N MET A 389 24.19 -13.28 -35.38
CA MET A 389 24.13 -14.39 -34.41
C MET A 389 22.69 -14.90 -34.24
N GLU A 390 22.46 -16.18 -34.50
CA GLU A 390 21.15 -16.81 -34.27
C GLU A 390 20.83 -16.98 -32.78
N THR A 391 21.85 -17.06 -31.92
CA THR A 391 21.68 -17.21 -30.46
C THR A 391 22.45 -16.14 -29.70
N PHE A 392 21.83 -15.60 -28.65
CA PHE A 392 22.45 -14.59 -27.80
C PHE A 392 23.31 -15.22 -26.69
N PRO A 393 24.52 -14.70 -26.40
CA PRO A 393 25.37 -15.22 -25.32
C PRO A 393 24.70 -15.14 -23.94
N GLN A 394 24.73 -16.24 -23.18
CA GLN A 394 24.06 -16.34 -21.88
C GLN A 394 24.95 -15.90 -20.69
N ASP A 395 26.23 -15.60 -20.93
CA ASP A 395 27.21 -15.24 -19.89
C ASP A 395 27.31 -13.72 -19.64
N MET A 396 26.29 -12.96 -20.06
CA MET A 396 26.26 -11.51 -19.93
C MET A 396 25.94 -11.07 -18.49
N THR A 397 26.80 -10.24 -17.92
CA THR A 397 26.61 -9.59 -16.62
C THR A 397 26.39 -8.09 -16.82
N ARG A 398 25.32 -7.55 -16.24
CA ARG A 398 24.99 -6.13 -16.32
C ARG A 398 25.99 -5.29 -15.53
N LYS A 399 26.61 -4.29 -16.17
CA LYS A 399 27.41 -3.24 -15.50
C LYS A 399 26.55 -2.03 -15.17
N ASN A 400 25.77 -1.55 -16.14
CA ASN A 400 24.85 -0.43 -15.97
C ASN A 400 23.83 -0.47 -17.11
N GLY A 401 22.53 -0.49 -16.83
CA GLY A 401 21.54 -0.71 -17.88
C GLY A 401 20.19 -1.20 -17.37
N LEU A 402 19.30 -1.44 -18.31
CA LEU A 402 18.04 -2.12 -18.13
C LEU A 402 18.20 -3.61 -18.47
N ALA A 403 17.73 -4.49 -17.59
CA ALA A 403 17.58 -5.91 -17.87
C ALA A 403 16.22 -6.36 -17.31
N ILE A 404 15.23 -6.51 -18.19
CA ILE A 404 13.86 -6.90 -17.82
C ILE A 404 13.43 -8.02 -18.77
N ASN A 405 13.09 -9.19 -18.22
CA ASN A 405 12.77 -10.40 -18.98
C ASN A 405 13.87 -10.72 -20.01
N HIS A 406 13.56 -10.57 -21.30
CA HIS A 406 14.46 -10.85 -22.42
C HIS A 406 15.00 -9.57 -23.07
N THR A 407 14.66 -8.40 -22.53
CA THR A 407 15.11 -7.10 -23.02
C THR A 407 16.34 -6.64 -22.24
N LEU A 408 17.45 -6.41 -22.93
CA LEU A 408 18.75 -6.01 -22.36
C LEU A 408 19.24 -4.75 -23.07
N ILE A 409 19.28 -3.62 -22.35
CA ILE A 409 19.68 -2.32 -22.90
C ILE A 409 20.71 -1.66 -22.00
N GLY A 410 21.89 -1.33 -22.51
CA GLY A 410 22.93 -0.60 -21.78
C GLY A 410 24.29 -1.28 -21.82
N LYS A 411 25.08 -1.12 -20.76
CA LYS A 411 26.46 -1.61 -20.63
C LYS A 411 26.51 -2.92 -19.84
N PHE A 412 27.16 -3.91 -20.45
CA PHE A 412 27.33 -5.27 -19.96
C PHE A 412 28.78 -5.72 -20.14
N LYS A 413 29.12 -6.85 -19.53
CA LYS A 413 30.34 -7.62 -19.79
C LYS A 413 29.99 -9.10 -19.99
N SER A 414 30.76 -9.81 -20.79
CA SER A 414 30.77 -11.27 -20.82
C SER A 414 32.10 -11.78 -20.26
N LYS A 415 32.29 -13.11 -20.21
CA LYS A 415 33.62 -13.66 -19.85
C LYS A 415 34.68 -13.34 -20.90
N ALA A 416 34.27 -13.17 -22.16
CA ALA A 416 35.16 -12.90 -23.29
C ALA A 416 35.35 -11.41 -23.57
N TYR A 417 34.39 -10.57 -23.20
CA TYR A 417 34.35 -9.17 -23.60
C TYR A 417 34.01 -8.26 -22.41
N ASP A 418 34.90 -7.31 -22.12
CA ASP A 418 34.73 -6.44 -20.96
C ASP A 418 33.79 -5.24 -21.23
N ASN A 419 33.66 -4.84 -22.50
CA ASN A 419 32.89 -3.66 -22.92
C ASN A 419 31.81 -4.01 -23.94
N CYS A 420 30.67 -4.51 -23.46
CA CYS A 420 29.51 -4.82 -24.30
C CYS A 420 28.43 -3.73 -24.17
N ASN A 421 28.01 -3.16 -25.29
CA ASN A 421 26.81 -2.34 -25.40
C ASN A 421 25.68 -3.21 -25.98
N LEU A 422 24.62 -3.43 -25.20
CA LEU A 422 23.46 -4.21 -25.62
C LEU A 422 22.29 -3.28 -25.95
N TYR A 423 21.63 -3.56 -27.08
CA TYR A 423 20.34 -3.00 -27.51
C TYR A 423 19.46 -4.17 -27.98
N ILE A 424 19.23 -5.10 -27.07
CA ILE A 424 18.50 -6.34 -27.32
C ILE A 424 17.05 -6.15 -26.84
N MET A 425 16.10 -6.20 -27.76
CA MET A 425 14.67 -6.20 -27.43
C MET A 425 14.19 -7.58 -26.96
N ASP A 426 14.71 -8.67 -27.53
CA ASP A 426 14.40 -10.05 -27.10
C ASP A 426 15.62 -10.97 -27.29
N SER A 427 16.26 -11.37 -26.19
CA SER A 427 17.47 -12.20 -26.17
C SER A 427 17.28 -13.63 -26.70
N ARG A 428 16.05 -14.04 -27.03
CA ARG A 428 15.76 -15.33 -27.66
C ARG A 428 15.76 -15.26 -29.19
N LYS A 429 15.84 -14.06 -29.75
CA LYS A 429 15.80 -13.81 -31.19
C LYS A 429 17.21 -13.57 -31.74
N PRO A 430 17.41 -13.77 -33.05
CA PRO A 430 18.68 -13.46 -33.69
C PRO A 430 19.10 -12.01 -33.41
N ASN A 431 20.41 -11.78 -33.26
CA ASN A 431 20.98 -10.49 -32.93
C ASN A 431 22.24 -10.18 -33.73
N LEU A 432 22.33 -8.94 -34.14
CA LEU A 432 23.47 -8.37 -34.81
C LEU A 432 24.60 -8.19 -33.80
N PHE A 433 25.80 -8.64 -34.16
CA PHE A 433 27.00 -8.44 -33.37
C PHE A 433 28.05 -7.63 -34.14
N ILE A 434 28.35 -6.42 -33.67
CA ILE A 434 29.30 -5.50 -34.29
C ILE A 434 30.59 -5.47 -33.47
N TYR A 435 31.71 -5.64 -34.16
CA TYR A 435 33.05 -5.52 -33.61
C TYR A 435 33.70 -4.21 -34.04
N THR A 436 34.14 -3.44 -33.05
CA THR A 436 34.84 -2.17 -33.28
C THR A 436 36.33 -2.27 -32.95
N LYS A 437 37.15 -1.45 -33.62
CA LYS A 437 38.61 -1.34 -33.42
C LYS A 437 38.99 -0.89 -32.00
N GLU A 438 38.09 -0.20 -31.29
CA GLU A 438 38.28 0.26 -29.90
C GLU A 438 37.89 -0.80 -28.85
N GLU A 439 37.86 -2.09 -29.23
CA GLU A 439 37.43 -3.21 -28.38
C GLU A 439 35.99 -3.12 -27.82
N LYS A 440 35.18 -2.16 -28.26
CA LYS A 440 33.75 -2.13 -27.95
C LYS A 440 33.03 -3.19 -28.76
N ARG A 441 32.10 -3.88 -28.11
CA ARG A 441 31.27 -4.97 -28.64
C ARG A 441 29.82 -4.54 -28.57
N ILE A 442 29.11 -4.59 -29.69
CA ILE A 442 27.77 -4.00 -29.76
C ILE A 442 26.80 -5.06 -30.25
N PHE A 443 25.77 -5.34 -29.47
CA PHE A 443 24.75 -6.31 -29.81
C PHE A 443 23.42 -5.60 -30.01
N ILE A 444 22.74 -5.89 -31.11
CA ILE A 444 21.51 -5.19 -31.49
C ILE A 444 20.49 -6.22 -31.98
N ASN A 445 19.27 -6.15 -31.48
CA ASN A 445 18.15 -6.73 -32.20
C ASN A 445 16.87 -5.94 -32.01
N TYR A 446 15.98 -6.13 -32.97
CA TYR A 446 14.61 -5.66 -32.91
C TYR A 446 13.69 -6.78 -32.43
N GLU A 447 12.48 -6.42 -32.00
CA GLU A 447 11.48 -7.44 -31.69
C GLU A 447 11.14 -8.28 -32.92
N ASN A 448 11.16 -7.69 -34.12
CA ASN A 448 11.03 -8.43 -35.36
C ASN A 448 12.42 -8.86 -35.89
N PRO A 449 12.72 -10.16 -36.00
CA PRO A 449 13.98 -10.65 -36.57
C PRO A 449 14.27 -10.11 -37.97
N ASP A 450 13.26 -9.92 -38.81
CA ASP A 450 13.44 -9.46 -40.19
C ASP A 450 13.98 -8.03 -40.25
N ARG A 451 13.57 -7.15 -39.32
CA ARG A 451 14.14 -5.81 -39.19
C ARG A 451 15.60 -5.84 -38.75
N THR A 452 15.98 -6.85 -37.96
CA THR A 452 17.38 -7.02 -37.53
C THR A 452 18.26 -7.42 -38.71
N ARG A 453 17.75 -8.30 -39.58
CA ARG A 453 18.43 -8.68 -40.84
C ARG A 453 18.51 -7.51 -41.82
N GLU A 454 17.41 -6.78 -42.00
CA GLU A 454 17.40 -5.57 -42.84
C GLU A 454 18.41 -4.52 -42.34
N LEU A 455 18.56 -4.37 -41.02
CA LEU A 455 19.57 -3.49 -40.43
C LEU A 455 21.00 -3.99 -40.74
N TYR A 456 21.25 -5.29 -40.63
CA TYR A 456 22.53 -5.90 -41.01
C TYR A 456 22.89 -5.57 -42.47
N ASP A 457 21.96 -5.80 -43.40
CA ASP A 457 22.17 -5.57 -44.83
C ASP A 457 22.50 -4.09 -45.12
N LYS A 458 21.77 -3.16 -44.51
CA LYS A 458 22.01 -1.72 -44.68
C LYS A 458 23.36 -1.26 -44.10
N ILE A 459 23.81 -1.84 -42.99
CA ILE A 459 25.11 -1.51 -42.40
C ILE A 459 26.23 -2.04 -43.30
N ILE A 460 26.11 -3.27 -43.82
CA ILE A 460 27.06 -3.84 -44.78
C ILE A 460 27.19 -2.96 -46.03
N GLU A 461 26.08 -2.50 -46.59
CA GLU A 461 26.08 -1.59 -47.75
C GLU A 461 26.86 -0.30 -47.45
N LYS A 462 26.71 0.27 -46.24
CA LYS A 462 27.43 1.48 -45.82
C LYS A 462 28.92 1.25 -45.58
N ILE A 463 29.30 0.08 -45.09
CA ILE A 463 30.72 -0.27 -44.87
C ILE A 463 31.43 -0.54 -46.19
N HIS A 464 30.74 -1.07 -47.22
CA HIS A 464 31.36 -1.29 -48.53
C HIS A 464 31.44 -0.03 -49.41
N ASN A 465 30.56 0.96 -49.19
CA ASN A 465 30.49 2.19 -49.97
C ASN A 465 31.32 3.36 -49.40
N ASN A 466 31.86 3.21 -48.18
CA ASN A 466 32.82 4.12 -47.54
C ASN A 466 34.20 3.46 -47.53
#